data_AF-A0A9X2JTX4-F1
#
_entry.id   AF-A0A9X2JTX4-F1
#
_cell.length_a   1.000
_cell.length_b   1.000
_cell.length_c   1.000
_cell.angle_alpha   90.00
_cell.angle_beta   90.00
_cell.angle_gamma   90.00
#
_symmetry.space_group_name_H-M   'P 1'
#
loop_
_entity.id
_entity.type
_entity.pdbx_description
1 polymer ?
#
loop_
_entity_poly.entity_id
_entity_poly.type
_entity_poly.pdbx_seq_one_letter_code
_entity_poly.pdbx_strand_id
1 'polypeptide(L)'
;MELPAHYVDPVSLHEVFDDVPAARAYLDELAGRPSGDDPDVLAVQVPLLRVLAPEADEPEEHLAEAERLGWHAVNLAGGPADDTAAAHANADEVPLGAVAPLLRLAHVLQWRHRFAEADLLFGLALEATRYHGEHTASVERARRLEYRTLHDWGRCRYEQALEVHADQARPYLGEALALFERALELRVEVGAVPHEVEAVRRAAQAARDRLAELGA
;
A
#
# COMPACT_ATOMS: atom_id res chain seq x y z
N MET A 1 23.07 -0.15 -8.28
CA MET A 1 22.24 0.59 -9.27
C MET A 1 21.23 1.45 -8.52
N GLU A 2 20.74 2.56 -9.09
CA GLU A 2 19.65 3.34 -8.48
C GLU A 2 18.29 2.74 -8.91
N LEU A 3 17.27 2.85 -8.05
CA LEU A 3 15.91 2.40 -8.41
C LEU A 3 15.41 3.23 -9.61
N PRO A 4 14.92 2.60 -10.69
CA PRO A 4 14.39 3.33 -11.84
C PRO A 4 13.22 4.25 -11.48
N ALA A 5 13.07 5.32 -12.26
CA ALA A 5 11.98 6.27 -12.09
C ALA A 5 10.62 5.58 -12.30
N HIS A 6 9.65 5.96 -11.46
CA HIS A 6 8.28 5.48 -11.50
C HIS A 6 7.32 6.64 -11.21
N TYR A 7 6.08 6.50 -11.66
CA TYR A 7 5.00 7.44 -11.38
C TYR A 7 3.73 6.71 -10.97
N VAL A 8 2.74 7.46 -10.48
CA VAL A 8 1.39 6.93 -10.20
C VAL A 8 0.51 7.26 -11.39
N ASP A 9 -0.02 6.25 -12.07
CA ASP A 9 -0.97 6.42 -13.16
C ASP A 9 -2.22 7.16 -12.66
N PRO A 10 -2.64 8.28 -13.27
CA PRO A 10 -3.73 9.09 -12.74
C PRO A 10 -5.11 8.44 -12.91
N VAL A 11 -5.23 7.35 -13.67
CA VAL A 11 -6.50 6.67 -13.93
C VAL A 11 -6.69 5.51 -12.97
N SER A 12 -5.73 4.59 -12.90
CA SER A 12 -5.78 3.41 -12.02
C SER A 12 -5.28 3.70 -10.61
N LEU A 13 -4.53 4.80 -10.42
CA LEU A 13 -3.76 5.09 -9.20
C LEU A 13 -2.73 4.01 -8.87
N HIS A 14 -2.31 3.21 -9.85
CA HIS A 14 -1.22 2.24 -9.70
C HIS A 14 0.14 2.89 -9.90
N GLU A 15 1.15 2.37 -9.19
CA GLU A 15 2.55 2.68 -9.50
C GLU A 15 2.96 1.97 -10.78
N VAL A 16 3.70 2.66 -11.65
CA VAL A 16 4.20 2.14 -12.93
C VAL A 16 5.62 2.66 -13.20
N PHE A 17 6.45 1.88 -13.87
CA PHE A 17 7.83 2.26 -14.22
C PHE A 17 7.91 2.85 -15.63
N ASP A 18 8.73 3.90 -15.79
CA ASP A 18 9.01 4.49 -17.10
C ASP A 18 9.91 3.57 -17.97
N ASP A 19 10.78 2.79 -17.32
CA ASP A 19 11.72 1.86 -17.95
C ASP A 19 11.59 0.46 -17.31
N VAL A 20 10.66 -0.33 -17.83
CA VAL A 20 10.39 -1.71 -17.38
C VAL A 20 11.63 -2.61 -17.51
N PRO A 21 12.41 -2.61 -18.62
CA PRO A 21 13.66 -3.36 -18.70
C PRO A 21 14.67 -3.01 -17.60
N ALA A 22 14.87 -1.72 -17.29
CA ALA A 22 15.76 -1.32 -16.20
C ALA A 22 15.25 -1.77 -14.84
N ALA A 23 13.93 -1.70 -14.60
CA ALA A 23 13.32 -2.15 -13.36
C ALA A 23 13.45 -3.67 -13.16
N ARG A 24 13.33 -4.47 -14.22
CA ARG A 24 13.60 -5.91 -14.19
C ARG A 24 15.07 -6.21 -13.89
N ALA A 25 16.00 -5.53 -14.57
CA ALA A 25 17.43 -5.71 -14.31
C ALA A 25 17.78 -5.36 -12.85
N TYR A 26 17.14 -4.34 -12.27
CA TYR A 26 17.29 -3.99 -10.87
C TYR A 26 16.72 -5.07 -9.93
N LEU A 27 15.57 -5.66 -10.26
CA LEU A 27 14.98 -6.78 -9.52
C LEU A 27 15.90 -8.01 -9.52
N ASP A 28 16.48 -8.37 -10.67
CA ASP A 28 17.43 -9.47 -10.80
C ASP A 28 18.70 -9.22 -9.95
N GLU A 29 19.20 -7.97 -9.93
CA GLU A 29 20.32 -7.59 -9.08
C GLU A 29 19.99 -7.79 -7.59
N LEU A 30 18.79 -7.40 -7.14
CA LEU A 30 18.35 -7.60 -5.76
C LEU A 30 18.27 -9.08 -5.39
N ALA A 31 17.69 -9.91 -6.27
CA ALA A 31 17.56 -11.35 -6.05
C ALA A 31 18.93 -12.07 -5.96
N GLY A 32 19.97 -11.53 -6.61
CA GLY A 32 21.33 -12.07 -6.56
C GLY A 32 22.13 -11.69 -5.30
N ARG A 33 21.58 -10.87 -4.39
CA ARG A 33 22.32 -10.43 -3.18
C ARG A 33 22.31 -11.51 -2.10
N PRO A 34 23.43 -11.73 -1.39
CA PRO A 34 23.52 -12.72 -0.31
C PRO A 34 22.67 -12.39 0.92
N SER A 35 22.12 -11.17 1.00
CA SER A 35 21.31 -10.64 2.08
C SER A 35 19.83 -10.52 1.67
N GLY A 36 19.26 -11.57 1.07
CA GLY A 36 17.87 -11.58 0.58
C GLY A 36 16.82 -11.36 1.68
N ASP A 37 17.15 -11.67 2.94
CA ASP A 37 16.28 -11.47 4.10
C ASP A 37 16.49 -10.10 4.78
N ASP A 38 17.33 -9.22 4.21
CA ASP A 38 17.54 -7.87 4.73
C ASP A 38 16.23 -7.05 4.61
N PRO A 39 15.70 -6.48 5.71
CA PRO A 39 14.49 -5.67 5.68
C PRO A 39 14.53 -4.52 4.65
N ASP A 40 15.70 -3.94 4.39
CA ASP A 40 15.85 -2.86 3.41
C ASP A 40 15.78 -3.39 1.96
N VAL A 41 16.23 -4.62 1.72
CA VAL A 41 16.07 -5.31 0.42
C VAL A 41 14.61 -5.65 0.20
N LEU A 42 13.95 -6.28 1.18
CA LEU A 42 12.53 -6.65 1.11
C LEU A 42 11.62 -5.42 0.92
N ALA A 43 11.97 -4.29 1.54
CA ALA A 43 11.26 -3.03 1.42
C ALA A 43 11.17 -2.49 -0.02
N VAL A 44 12.10 -2.90 -0.89
CA VAL A 44 12.15 -2.53 -2.31
C VAL A 44 11.69 -3.68 -3.21
N GLN A 45 12.11 -4.92 -2.89
CA GLN A 45 11.82 -6.09 -3.71
C GLN A 45 10.32 -6.42 -3.76
N VAL A 46 9.61 -6.34 -2.64
CA VAL A 46 8.17 -6.65 -2.58
C VAL A 46 7.35 -5.69 -3.45
N PRO A 47 7.47 -4.35 -3.33
CA PRO A 47 6.77 -3.43 -4.23
C PRO A 47 7.19 -3.59 -5.70
N LEU A 48 8.47 -3.89 -5.96
CA LEU A 48 8.97 -4.03 -7.33
C LEU A 48 8.39 -5.26 -8.03
N LEU A 49 8.35 -6.41 -7.35
CA LEU A 49 7.68 -7.62 -7.85
C LEU A 49 6.20 -7.35 -8.16
N ARG A 50 5.50 -6.67 -7.25
CA ARG A 50 4.10 -6.28 -7.44
C ARG A 50 3.93 -5.42 -8.70
N VAL A 51 4.69 -4.33 -8.80
CA VAL A 51 4.54 -3.35 -9.89
C VAL A 51 4.95 -3.92 -11.25
N LEU A 52 5.91 -4.85 -11.28
CA LEU A 52 6.34 -5.51 -12.52
C LEU A 52 5.49 -6.71 -12.92
N ALA A 53 4.62 -7.22 -12.05
CA ALA A 53 3.80 -8.38 -12.34
C ALA A 53 2.96 -8.26 -13.62
N PRO A 54 2.29 -7.13 -13.94
CA PRO A 54 1.50 -7.00 -15.17
C PRO A 54 2.30 -7.17 -16.46
N GLU A 55 3.61 -6.90 -16.39
CA GLU A 55 4.50 -7.02 -17.55
C GLU A 55 5.12 -8.43 -17.66
N ALA A 56 5.12 -9.21 -16.57
CA ALA A 56 5.78 -10.50 -16.52
C ALA A 56 5.08 -11.56 -17.40
N ASP A 57 5.84 -12.58 -17.82
CA ASP A 57 5.28 -13.72 -18.56
C ASP A 57 4.28 -14.51 -17.68
N GLU A 58 4.54 -14.56 -16.37
CA GLU A 58 3.71 -15.22 -15.36
C GLU A 58 3.37 -14.24 -14.20
N PRO A 59 2.37 -13.36 -14.39
CA PRO A 59 2.00 -12.31 -13.42
C PRO A 59 1.62 -12.86 -12.05
N GLU A 60 0.83 -13.94 -12.00
CA GLU A 60 0.38 -14.55 -10.75
C GLU A 60 1.53 -15.15 -9.93
N GLU A 61 2.56 -15.69 -10.60
CA GLU A 61 3.75 -16.19 -9.90
C GLU A 61 4.55 -15.04 -9.28
N HIS A 62 4.66 -13.91 -9.98
CA HIS A 62 5.32 -12.71 -9.45
C HIS A 62 4.57 -12.14 -8.24
N LEU A 63 3.23 -12.09 -8.29
CA LEU A 63 2.42 -11.64 -7.18
C LEU A 63 2.44 -12.64 -6.01
N ALA A 64 2.46 -13.95 -6.27
CA ALA A 64 2.61 -14.97 -5.23
C ALA A 64 3.97 -14.87 -4.53
N GLU A 65 5.05 -14.60 -5.26
CA GLU A 65 6.37 -14.37 -4.69
C GLU A 65 6.42 -13.06 -3.87
N ALA A 66 5.82 -11.99 -4.38
CA ALA A 66 5.68 -10.73 -3.65
C ALA A 66 4.92 -10.93 -2.33
N GLU A 67 3.86 -11.76 -2.33
CA GLU A 67 3.09 -12.07 -1.14
C GLU A 67 3.93 -12.87 -0.13
N ARG A 68 4.63 -13.91 -0.59
CA ARG A 68 5.52 -14.73 0.26
C ARG A 68 6.59 -13.87 0.94
N LEU A 69 7.26 -13.01 0.18
CA LEU A 69 8.27 -12.09 0.70
C LEU A 69 7.65 -10.99 1.58
N GLY A 70 6.43 -10.55 1.28
CA GLY A 70 5.67 -9.61 2.10
C GLY A 70 5.38 -10.16 3.50
N TRP A 71 4.85 -11.39 3.58
CA TRP A 71 4.65 -12.09 4.86
C TRP A 71 5.96 -12.29 5.62
N HIS A 72 7.03 -12.66 4.92
CA HIS A 72 8.35 -12.78 5.54
C HIS A 72 8.82 -11.45 6.15
N ALA A 73 8.67 -10.33 5.44
CA ALA A 73 9.03 -9.01 5.92
C ALA A 73 8.19 -8.56 7.14
N VAL A 74 6.89 -8.88 7.16
CA VAL A 74 6.02 -8.61 8.32
C VAL A 74 6.49 -9.40 9.54
N ASN A 75 6.76 -10.69 9.37
CA ASN A 75 7.23 -11.56 10.45
C ASN A 75 8.60 -11.10 11.00
N LEU A 76 9.55 -10.72 10.14
CA LEU A 76 10.84 -10.16 10.56
C LEU A 76 10.70 -8.87 11.38
N ALA A 77 9.67 -8.07 11.09
CA ALA A 77 9.35 -6.85 11.83
C ALA A 77 8.56 -7.11 13.13
N GLY A 78 8.29 -8.38 13.47
CA GLY A 78 7.54 -8.80 14.65
C GLY A 78 6.01 -8.65 14.52
N GLY A 79 5.50 -8.51 13.30
CA GLY A 79 4.07 -8.53 13.02
C GLY A 79 3.49 -9.94 12.88
N PRO A 80 2.21 -10.08 12.46
CA PRO A 80 1.60 -11.38 12.24
C PRO A 80 2.31 -12.16 11.12
N ALA A 81 2.47 -13.48 11.31
CA ALA A 81 3.23 -14.32 10.39
C ALA A 81 2.46 -14.74 9.13
N ASP A 82 1.12 -14.71 9.17
CA ASP A 82 0.22 -15.13 8.09
C ASP A 82 -1.18 -14.51 8.24
N ASP A 83 -2.07 -14.81 7.26
CA ASP A 83 -3.47 -14.38 7.23
C ASP A 83 -4.25 -14.74 8.52
N THR A 84 -4.01 -15.93 9.07
CA THR A 84 -4.73 -16.40 10.26
C THR A 84 -4.28 -15.64 11.50
N ALA A 85 -2.98 -15.42 11.66
CA ALA A 85 -2.44 -14.60 12.73
C ALA A 85 -2.94 -13.15 12.62
N ALA A 86 -2.97 -12.57 11.41
CA ALA A 86 -3.45 -11.21 11.19
C ALA A 86 -4.93 -11.05 11.55
N ALA A 87 -5.77 -12.04 11.25
CA ALA A 87 -7.21 -12.01 11.57
C ALA A 87 -7.51 -12.02 13.09
N HIS A 88 -6.56 -12.42 13.92
CA HIS A 88 -6.71 -12.47 15.37
C HIS A 88 -5.80 -11.48 16.12
N ALA A 89 -4.98 -10.71 15.40
CA ALA A 89 -4.05 -9.76 15.98
C ALA A 89 -4.78 -8.51 16.47
N ASN A 90 -4.32 -7.99 17.60
CA ASN A 90 -4.75 -6.70 18.14
C ASN A 90 -3.74 -5.60 17.83
N ALA A 91 -4.19 -4.34 17.87
CA ALA A 91 -3.37 -3.18 17.55
C ALA A 91 -2.10 -3.04 18.41
N ASP A 92 -2.17 -3.42 19.69
CA ASP A 92 -1.07 -3.37 20.65
C ASP A 92 -0.04 -4.50 20.47
N GLU A 93 -0.43 -5.55 19.76
CA GLU A 93 0.45 -6.69 19.41
C GLU A 93 1.26 -6.42 18.14
N VAL A 94 0.89 -5.41 17.35
CA VAL A 94 1.60 -5.03 16.11
C VAL A 94 2.63 -3.94 16.42
N PRO A 95 3.94 -4.23 16.32
CA PRO A 95 4.96 -3.21 16.51
C PRO A 95 4.88 -2.12 15.44
N LEU A 96 5.19 -0.88 15.81
CA LEU A 96 5.20 0.23 14.85
C LEU A 96 6.15 -0.01 13.65
N GLY A 97 7.18 -0.84 13.83
CA GLY A 97 8.08 -1.29 12.76
C GLY A 97 7.42 -2.18 11.70
N ALA A 98 6.39 -2.95 12.08
CA ALA A 98 5.68 -3.87 11.19
C ALA A 98 4.61 -3.20 10.32
N VAL A 99 4.22 -1.95 10.63
CA VAL A 99 3.21 -1.22 9.86
C VAL A 99 3.61 -1.05 8.39
N ALA A 100 4.83 -0.59 8.09
CA ALA A 100 5.23 -0.39 6.69
C ALA A 100 5.29 -1.71 5.88
N PRO A 101 5.83 -2.83 6.40
CA PRO A 101 5.68 -4.15 5.80
C PRO A 101 4.21 -4.57 5.57
N LEU A 102 3.33 -4.37 6.55
CA LEU A 102 1.90 -4.67 6.43
C LEU A 102 1.26 -3.90 5.26
N LEU A 103 1.54 -2.61 5.13
CA LEU A 103 1.02 -1.80 4.02
C LEU A 103 1.50 -2.30 2.66
N ARG A 104 2.78 -2.70 2.54
CA ARG A 104 3.31 -3.26 1.29
C ARG A 104 2.62 -4.58 0.93
N LEU A 105 2.42 -5.46 1.91
CA LEU A 105 1.72 -6.73 1.71
C LEU A 105 0.24 -6.52 1.37
N ALA A 106 -0.45 -5.60 2.05
CA ALA A 106 -1.84 -5.24 1.75
C ALA A 106 -1.99 -4.79 0.28
N HIS A 107 -1.03 -3.99 -0.20
CA HIS A 107 -0.92 -3.60 -1.60
C HIS A 107 -0.70 -4.77 -2.56
N VAL A 108 0.06 -5.80 -2.17
CA VAL A 108 0.19 -7.03 -2.96
C VAL A 108 -1.14 -7.75 -3.04
N LEU A 109 -1.82 -7.95 -1.90
CA LEU A 109 -3.12 -8.62 -1.85
C LEU A 109 -4.19 -7.86 -2.66
N GLN A 110 -4.16 -6.53 -2.62
CA GLN A 110 -4.98 -5.66 -3.46
C GLN A 110 -4.78 -5.97 -4.95
N TRP A 111 -3.53 -6.04 -5.43
CA TRP A 111 -3.22 -6.34 -6.84
C TRP A 111 -3.52 -7.79 -7.24
N ARG A 112 -3.69 -8.67 -6.26
CA ARG A 112 -4.22 -10.04 -6.45
C ARG A 112 -5.74 -10.09 -6.39
N HIS A 113 -6.42 -8.94 -6.33
CA HIS A 113 -7.87 -8.81 -6.14
C HIS A 113 -8.40 -9.50 -4.86
N ARG A 114 -7.53 -9.75 -3.88
CA ARG A 114 -7.85 -10.27 -2.54
C ARG A 114 -8.19 -9.09 -1.61
N PHE A 115 -9.23 -8.35 -1.99
CA PHE A 115 -9.58 -7.08 -1.35
C PHE A 115 -9.97 -7.23 0.13
N ALA A 116 -10.61 -8.34 0.51
CA ALA A 116 -11.00 -8.57 1.91
C ALA A 116 -9.77 -8.76 2.81
N GLU A 117 -8.76 -9.49 2.35
CA GLU A 117 -7.52 -9.68 3.08
C GLU A 117 -6.67 -8.39 3.08
N ALA A 118 -6.63 -7.67 1.96
CA ALA A 118 -6.00 -6.34 1.93
C ALA A 118 -6.66 -5.38 2.94
N ASP A 119 -7.99 -5.39 3.03
CA ASP A 119 -8.78 -4.57 3.95
C ASP A 119 -8.43 -4.85 5.41
N LEU A 120 -8.33 -6.14 5.77
CA LEU A 120 -7.89 -6.59 7.09
C LEU A 120 -6.52 -6.02 7.44
N LEU A 121 -5.54 -6.09 6.52
CA LEU A 121 -4.19 -5.61 6.77
C LEU A 121 -4.10 -4.08 6.86
N PHE A 122 -4.86 -3.35 6.02
CA PHE A 122 -4.95 -1.89 6.12
C PHE A 122 -5.60 -1.45 7.43
N GLY A 123 -6.68 -2.12 7.84
CA GLY A 123 -7.34 -1.88 9.13
C GLY A 123 -6.40 -2.11 10.31
N LEU A 124 -5.74 -3.27 10.35
CA LEU A 124 -4.77 -3.61 11.40
C LEU A 124 -3.62 -2.60 11.46
N ALA A 125 -3.07 -2.20 10.30
CA ALA A 125 -2.04 -1.18 10.22
C ALA A 125 -2.52 0.18 10.75
N LEU A 126 -3.76 0.58 10.45
CA LEU A 126 -4.33 1.85 10.91
C LEU A 126 -4.50 1.85 12.43
N GLU A 127 -5.09 0.80 12.98
CA GLU A 127 -5.30 0.67 14.43
C GLU A 127 -3.97 0.66 15.18
N ALA A 128 -2.97 -0.07 14.69
CA ALA A 128 -1.62 -0.06 15.27
C ALA A 128 -1.03 1.36 15.28
N THR A 129 -1.14 2.12 14.17
CA THR A 129 -0.62 3.50 14.13
C THR A 129 -1.31 4.42 15.14
N ARG A 130 -2.61 4.27 15.34
CA ARG A 130 -3.36 5.06 16.33
C ARG A 130 -2.98 4.69 17.74
N TYR A 131 -2.91 3.39 18.05
CA TYR A 131 -2.46 2.91 19.35
C TYR A 131 -1.09 3.50 19.72
N HIS A 132 -0.10 3.40 18.83
CA HIS A 132 1.23 3.92 19.08
C HIS A 132 1.28 5.45 19.13
N GLY A 133 0.41 6.15 18.39
CA GLY A 133 0.28 7.60 18.41
C GLY A 133 -0.26 8.15 19.73
N GLU A 134 -1.00 7.34 20.49
CA GLU A 134 -1.56 7.67 21.79
C GLU A 134 -0.68 7.19 22.96
N HIS A 135 0.01 6.07 22.80
CA HIS A 135 0.63 5.34 23.92
C HIS A 135 2.17 5.32 23.91
N THR A 136 2.83 5.83 22.87
CA THR A 136 4.30 5.77 22.76
C THR A 136 4.96 7.12 22.55
N ALA A 137 6.26 7.20 22.83
CA ALA A 137 7.08 8.40 22.56
C ALA A 137 7.27 8.69 21.06
N SER A 138 6.82 7.80 20.16
CA SER A 138 7.01 7.89 18.70
C SER A 138 5.82 8.50 17.97
N VAL A 139 5.15 9.50 18.57
CA VAL A 139 3.91 10.11 18.05
C VAL A 139 4.06 10.63 16.63
N GLU A 140 5.17 11.31 16.31
CA GLU A 140 5.38 11.84 14.94
C GLU A 140 5.47 10.71 13.92
N ARG A 141 6.26 9.66 14.19
CA ARG A 141 6.39 8.50 13.31
C ARG A 141 5.05 7.78 13.13
N ALA A 142 4.30 7.62 14.21
CA ALA A 142 2.98 7.01 14.19
C ALA A 142 1.99 7.81 13.32
N ARG A 143 1.95 9.13 13.47
CA ARG A 143 1.13 10.01 12.60
C ARG A 143 1.53 9.94 11.13
N ARG A 144 2.84 9.84 10.84
CA ARG A 144 3.31 9.67 9.45
C ARG A 144 2.84 8.38 8.82
N LEU A 145 2.86 7.30 9.60
CA LEU A 145 2.34 6.03 9.15
C LEU A 145 0.81 6.06 9.04
N GLU A 146 0.09 6.73 9.95
CA GLU A 146 -1.37 6.85 9.90
C GLU A 146 -1.86 7.49 8.59
N TYR A 147 -1.34 8.67 8.22
CA TYR A 147 -1.77 9.30 6.97
C TYR A 147 -1.34 8.52 5.72
N ARG A 148 -0.27 7.72 5.83
CA ARG A 148 0.17 6.82 4.75
C ARG A 148 -0.79 5.65 4.61
N THR A 149 -1.14 4.99 5.72
CA THR A 149 -2.13 3.91 5.76
C THR A 149 -3.46 4.34 5.16
N LEU A 150 -3.98 5.51 5.55
CA LEU A 150 -5.23 6.04 5.01
C LEU A 150 -5.17 6.26 3.49
N HIS A 151 -4.06 6.82 3.00
CA HIS A 151 -3.87 7.02 1.56
C HIS A 151 -3.77 5.70 0.80
N ASP A 152 -3.00 4.74 1.31
CA ASP A 152 -2.81 3.42 0.70
C ASP A 152 -4.13 2.62 0.69
N TRP A 153 -4.88 2.65 1.79
CA TRP A 153 -6.20 2.02 1.87
C TRP A 153 -7.21 2.68 0.93
N GLY A 154 -7.16 4.01 0.78
CA GLY A 154 -7.98 4.73 -0.20
C GLY A 154 -7.72 4.25 -1.64
N ARG A 155 -6.47 3.96 -2.00
CA ARG A 155 -6.12 3.38 -3.32
C ARG A 155 -6.74 1.99 -3.50
N CYS A 156 -6.73 1.15 -2.46
CA CYS A 156 -7.39 -0.15 -2.47
C CYS A 156 -8.89 -0.05 -2.72
N ARG A 157 -9.60 0.84 -2.00
CA ARG A 157 -11.03 1.09 -2.21
C ARG A 157 -11.32 1.65 -3.60
N TYR A 158 -10.46 2.53 -4.11
CA TYR A 158 -10.61 3.07 -5.45
C TYR A 158 -10.49 1.97 -6.51
N GLU A 159 -9.47 1.11 -6.43
CA GLU A 159 -9.30 -0.02 -7.33
C GLU A 159 -10.46 -1.01 -7.24
N GLN A 160 -10.91 -1.36 -6.03
CA GLN A 160 -12.07 -2.22 -5.83
C GLN A 160 -13.31 -1.66 -6.54
N ALA A 161 -13.46 -0.33 -6.60
CA ALA A 161 -14.54 0.30 -7.34
C ALA A 161 -14.41 0.18 -8.87
N LEU A 162 -13.19 0.07 -9.40
CA LEU A 162 -12.95 -0.12 -10.84
C LEU A 162 -13.29 -1.55 -11.29
N GLU A 163 -13.21 -2.52 -10.38
CA GLU A 163 -13.46 -3.95 -10.65
C GLU A 163 -14.94 -4.35 -10.59
N VAL A 164 -15.79 -3.52 -9.98
CA VAL A 164 -17.21 -3.83 -9.80
C VAL A 164 -18.11 -3.06 -10.78
N HIS A 165 -19.35 -3.52 -10.92
CA HIS A 165 -20.35 -2.80 -11.70
C HIS A 165 -20.71 -1.43 -11.09
N ALA A 166 -21.24 -0.53 -11.93
CA ALA A 166 -21.49 0.87 -11.58
C ALA A 166 -22.35 1.07 -10.31
N ASP A 167 -23.34 0.21 -10.08
CA ASP A 167 -24.22 0.24 -8.90
C ASP A 167 -23.50 -0.13 -7.60
N GLN A 168 -22.46 -0.95 -7.69
CA GLN A 168 -21.63 -1.41 -6.57
C GLN A 168 -20.37 -0.55 -6.37
N ALA A 169 -19.94 0.21 -7.38
CA ALA A 169 -18.72 1.03 -7.34
C ALA A 169 -18.87 2.25 -6.42
N ARG A 170 -20.09 2.82 -6.32
CA ARG A 170 -20.32 4.10 -5.63
C ARG A 170 -19.95 4.09 -4.14
N PRO A 171 -20.31 3.07 -3.33
CA PRO A 171 -19.87 3.00 -1.93
C PRO A 171 -18.34 2.98 -1.80
N TYR A 172 -17.65 2.16 -2.60
CA TYR A 172 -16.19 2.06 -2.56
C TYR A 172 -15.49 3.37 -2.93
N LEU A 173 -15.98 4.09 -3.95
CA LEU A 173 -15.44 5.42 -4.28
C LEU A 173 -15.72 6.45 -3.18
N GLY A 174 -16.88 6.37 -2.52
CA GLY A 174 -17.20 7.21 -1.38
C GLY A 174 -16.25 6.98 -0.20
N GLU A 175 -15.95 5.71 0.09
CA GLU A 175 -14.95 5.31 1.10
C GLU A 175 -13.54 5.76 0.71
N ALA A 176 -13.13 5.53 -0.54
CA ALA A 176 -11.83 5.97 -1.05
C ALA A 176 -11.65 7.48 -0.89
N LEU A 177 -12.66 8.28 -1.27
CA LEU A 177 -12.64 9.73 -1.13
C LEU A 177 -12.50 10.15 0.35
N ALA A 178 -13.28 9.56 1.26
CA ALA A 178 -13.20 9.88 2.68
C ALA A 178 -11.80 9.57 3.26
N LEU A 179 -11.20 8.45 2.86
CA LEU A 179 -9.85 8.07 3.24
C LEU A 179 -8.80 9.06 2.71
N PHE A 180 -8.92 9.48 1.44
CA PHE A 180 -8.02 10.48 0.85
C PHE A 180 -8.16 11.85 1.50
N GLU A 181 -9.37 12.29 1.79
CA GLU A 181 -9.62 13.57 2.48
C GLU A 181 -9.02 13.55 3.89
N ARG A 182 -9.22 12.47 4.65
CA ARG A 182 -8.61 12.34 5.98
C ARG A 182 -7.08 12.28 5.92
N ALA A 183 -6.54 11.55 4.94
CA ALA A 183 -5.10 11.48 4.68
C ALA A 183 -4.50 12.84 4.29
N LEU A 184 -5.26 13.70 3.61
CA LEU A 184 -4.88 15.05 3.21
C LEU A 184 -4.87 16.01 4.41
N GLU A 185 -5.92 15.98 5.23
CA GLU A 185 -6.01 16.77 6.46
C GLU A 185 -4.78 16.56 7.35
N LEU A 186 -4.48 15.29 7.66
CA LEU A 186 -3.35 14.92 8.50
C LEU A 186 -2.01 15.37 7.92
N ARG A 187 -1.81 15.25 6.61
CA ARG A 187 -0.58 15.71 5.93
C ARG A 187 -0.40 17.23 6.02
N VAL A 188 -1.49 17.99 5.90
CA VAL A 188 -1.46 19.46 6.05
C VAL A 188 -1.16 19.84 7.49
N GLU A 189 -1.78 19.19 8.47
CA GLU A 189 -1.57 19.45 9.91
C GLU A 189 -0.10 19.28 10.33
N VAL A 190 0.60 18.27 9.79
CA VAL A 190 2.00 17.97 10.13
C VAL A 190 3.02 18.68 9.23
N GLY A 191 2.57 19.49 8.26
CA GLY A 191 3.46 20.18 7.33
C GLY A 191 4.24 19.23 6.42
N ALA A 192 3.59 18.18 5.93
CA ALA A 192 4.19 17.25 4.96
C ALA A 192 4.70 17.98 3.71
N VAL A 193 5.68 17.37 3.03
CA VAL A 193 6.32 18.00 1.86
C VAL A 193 5.30 18.20 0.72
N PRO A 194 5.40 19.28 -0.08
CA PRO A 194 4.35 19.66 -1.03
C PRO A 194 3.95 18.57 -2.04
N HIS A 195 4.91 17.74 -2.48
CA HIS A 195 4.62 16.68 -3.44
C HIS A 195 3.80 15.53 -2.83
N GLU A 196 3.97 15.23 -1.52
CA GLU A 196 3.15 14.24 -0.82
C GLU A 196 1.70 14.72 -0.66
N VAL A 197 1.51 16.02 -0.39
CA VAL A 197 0.19 16.65 -0.33
C VAL A 197 -0.48 16.62 -1.70
N GLU A 198 0.27 16.95 -2.76
CA GLU A 198 -0.22 16.96 -4.13
C GLU A 198 -0.62 15.56 -4.63
N ALA A 199 0.13 14.52 -4.28
CA ALA A 199 -0.22 13.14 -4.62
C ALA A 199 -1.62 12.75 -4.09
N VAL A 200 -1.91 13.07 -2.82
CA VAL A 200 -3.22 12.77 -2.22
C VAL A 200 -4.34 13.62 -2.83
N ARG A 201 -4.06 14.88 -3.18
CA ARG A 201 -5.05 15.73 -3.87
C ARG A 201 -5.46 15.15 -5.22
N ARG A 202 -4.50 14.63 -5.98
CA ARG A 202 -4.79 13.98 -7.27
C ARG A 202 -5.62 12.72 -7.09
N ALA A 203 -5.29 11.88 -6.10
CA ALA A 203 -6.08 10.69 -5.77
C ALA A 203 -7.52 11.05 -5.35
N ALA A 204 -7.69 12.04 -4.48
CA ALA A 204 -9.00 12.55 -4.10
C ALA A 204 -9.78 13.11 -5.28
N GLN A 205 -9.11 13.82 -6.20
CA GLN A 205 -9.73 14.34 -7.41
C GLN A 205 -10.21 13.21 -8.33
N ALA A 206 -9.38 12.19 -8.57
CA ALA A 206 -9.75 11.02 -9.36
C ALA A 206 -11.01 10.32 -8.80
N ALA A 207 -11.08 10.14 -7.48
CA ALA A 207 -12.27 9.58 -6.82
C ALA A 207 -13.53 10.45 -7.01
N ARG A 208 -13.40 11.79 -6.92
CA ARG A 208 -14.52 12.73 -7.16
C ARG A 208 -15.00 12.69 -8.60
N ASP A 209 -14.07 12.70 -9.56
CA ASP A 209 -14.39 12.67 -10.98
C ASP A 209 -15.15 11.37 -11.30
N ARG A 210 -14.68 10.23 -10.79
CA ARG A 210 -15.34 8.94 -10.97
C ARG A 210 -16.72 8.87 -10.32
N LEU A 211 -16.89 9.44 -9.12
CA LEU A 211 -18.21 9.56 -8.48
C LEU A 211 -19.18 10.42 -9.30
N ALA A 212 -18.69 11.49 -9.92
CA ALA A 212 -19.50 12.36 -10.78
C ALA A 212 -19.94 11.64 -12.05
N GLU A 213 -19.07 10.84 -12.66
CA GLU A 213 -19.40 10.00 -13.83
C GLU A 213 -20.50 8.98 -13.54
N LEU A 214 -20.54 8.41 -12.33
CA LEU A 214 -21.59 7.46 -11.93
C LEU A 214 -22.93 8.14 -11.57
N GLY A 215 -22.94 9.47 -11.41
CA GLY A 215 -24.13 10.26 -11.08
C GLY A 215 -24.72 11.04 -12.26
N ALA A 216 -24.04 11.06 -13.41
CA ALA A 216 -24.46 11.71 -14.66
C ALA A 216 -25.29 10.76 -15.54
#